data_AF-A0A9W3SLK0-F1
#
_entry.id   AF-A0A9W3SLK0-F1
#
_cell.length_a   1.000
_cell.length_b   1.000
_cell.length_c   1.000
_cell.angle_alpha   90.00
_cell.angle_beta   90.00
_cell.angle_gamma   90.00
#
_symmetry.space_group_name_H-M   'P 1'
#
loop_
_entity.id
_entity.type
_entity.pdbx_description
1 polymer ?
#
loop_
_entity_poly.entity_id
_entity_poly.type
_entity_poly.pdbx_seq_one_letter_code
_entity_poly.pdbx_strand_id
1 'polypeptide(L)'
;MTKYSTELKIEIVSKYLNHEDSIKGLAKQYNIHWTLIRRWIDKAKCQGLAALSVKHTKTTYSSDFKLNVVRYYLTHSIGVSKVAAKFNISDSQVYNWAKKFNEEGYAGLLPKQKGRPRKVPKKSKKTTKKLEFSEKQKYEEKILKQEAELERLRVENLVLKKVAARYPRYPTDKKHN
;
A
#
# COMPACT_ATOMS: atom_id res chain seq x y z
N MET A 1 21.36 -7.57 13.82
CA MET A 1 21.87 -8.74 13.07
C MET A 1 20.72 -9.38 12.32
N THR A 2 20.94 -9.88 11.09
CA THR A 2 19.93 -10.63 10.35
C THR A 2 20.06 -12.12 10.64
N LYS A 3 18.97 -12.76 11.06
CA LYS A 3 18.95 -14.19 11.43
C LYS A 3 19.29 -15.13 10.26
N TYR A 4 19.01 -14.71 9.02
CA TYR A 4 19.22 -15.49 7.81
C TYR A 4 20.08 -14.71 6.82
N SER A 5 21.11 -15.37 6.27
CA SER A 5 22.01 -14.80 5.26
C SER A 5 21.25 -14.49 3.97
N THR A 6 21.81 -13.59 3.15
CA THR A 6 21.22 -13.27 1.83
C THR A 6 21.27 -14.48 0.90
N GLU A 7 22.37 -15.22 0.91
CA GLU A 7 22.58 -16.43 0.12
C GLU A 7 21.51 -17.49 0.40
N LEU A 8 21.25 -17.79 1.67
CA LEU A 8 20.23 -18.76 2.06
C LEU A 8 18.83 -18.37 1.54
N LYS A 9 18.49 -17.08 1.61
CA LYS A 9 17.20 -16.59 1.08
C LYS A 9 17.10 -16.76 -0.42
N ILE A 10 18.19 -16.47 -1.15
CA ILE A 10 18.24 -16.62 -2.60
C ILE A 10 18.10 -18.09 -2.97
N GLU A 11 18.82 -18.99 -2.30
CA GLU A 11 18.73 -20.44 -2.53
C GLU A 11 17.29 -20.95 -2.36
N ILE A 12 16.65 -20.65 -1.23
CA ILE A 12 15.28 -21.11 -0.95
C ILE A 12 14.29 -20.57 -1.99
N VAL A 13 14.43 -19.30 -2.38
CA VAL A 13 13.54 -18.70 -3.37
C VAL A 13 13.78 -19.30 -4.75
N SER A 14 15.03 -19.54 -5.15
CA SER A 14 15.36 -20.19 -6.42
C SER A 14 14.78 -21.60 -6.52
N LYS A 15 14.94 -22.42 -5.47
CA LYS A 15 14.32 -23.77 -5.41
C LYS A 15 12.81 -23.73 -5.61
N TYR A 16 12.14 -22.76 -4.97
CA TYR A 16 10.70 -22.56 -5.16
C TYR A 16 10.35 -22.12 -6.59
N LEU A 17 11.11 -21.19 -7.18
CA LEU A 17 10.87 -20.69 -8.54
C LEU A 17 11.13 -21.74 -9.62
N ASN A 18 12.07 -22.66 -9.39
CA ASN A 18 12.36 -23.81 -10.25
C ASN A 18 11.35 -24.96 -10.10
N HIS A 19 10.33 -24.79 -9.25
CA HIS A 19 9.35 -25.84 -8.93
C HIS A 19 9.96 -27.12 -8.32
N GLU A 20 11.16 -27.04 -7.75
CA GLU A 20 11.82 -28.18 -7.11
C GLU A 20 11.09 -28.61 -5.84
N ASP A 21 10.50 -27.64 -5.12
CA ASP A 21 9.89 -27.92 -3.83
C ASP A 21 8.78 -26.93 -3.46
N SER A 22 7.86 -27.38 -2.60
CA SER A 22 6.75 -26.55 -2.14
C SER A 22 7.16 -25.66 -0.95
N ILE A 23 6.43 -24.57 -0.70
CA ILE A 23 6.68 -23.71 0.49
C ILE A 23 6.66 -24.54 1.79
N LYS A 24 5.77 -25.54 1.87
CA LYS A 24 5.68 -26.44 3.04
C LYS A 24 6.90 -27.37 3.13
N GLY A 25 7.37 -27.89 2.00
CA GLY A 25 8.59 -28.71 1.91
C GLY A 25 9.82 -27.93 2.38
N LEU A 26 10.03 -26.75 1.79
CA LEU A 26 11.13 -25.85 2.17
C LEU A 26 11.06 -25.42 3.64
N ALA A 27 9.86 -25.17 4.17
CA ALA A 27 9.68 -24.83 5.58
C ALA A 27 10.16 -25.95 6.51
N LYS A 28 9.87 -27.20 6.15
CA LYS A 28 10.31 -28.38 6.91
C LYS A 28 11.81 -28.64 6.75
N GLN A 29 12.34 -28.55 5.54
CA GLN A 29 13.75 -28.80 5.23
C GLN A 29 14.69 -27.82 5.94
N TYR A 30 14.38 -26.53 5.86
CA TYR A 30 15.23 -25.48 6.44
C TYR A 30 14.84 -25.10 7.88
N ASN A 31 13.78 -25.71 8.42
CA ASN A 31 13.18 -25.34 9.72
C ASN A 31 12.87 -23.83 9.83
N ILE A 32 12.27 -23.28 8.76
CA ILE A 32 11.88 -21.87 8.67
C ILE A 32 10.37 -21.79 8.54
N HIS A 33 9.76 -20.92 9.32
CA HIS A 33 8.30 -20.75 9.27
C HIS A 33 7.85 -20.34 7.86
N TRP A 34 6.84 -21.03 7.33
CA TRP A 34 6.36 -20.87 5.95
C TRP A 34 5.96 -19.44 5.58
N THR A 35 5.52 -18.62 6.54
CA THR A 35 5.19 -17.20 6.28
C THR A 35 6.42 -16.35 5.91
N LEU A 36 7.60 -16.67 6.47
CA LEU A 36 8.84 -15.98 6.13
C LEU A 36 9.29 -16.34 4.72
N ILE A 37 9.23 -17.62 4.38
CA ILE A 37 9.54 -18.11 3.03
C ILE A 37 8.60 -17.45 2.01
N ARG A 38 7.29 -17.42 2.28
CA ARG A 38 6.31 -16.74 1.43
C ARG A 38 6.65 -15.25 1.24
N ARG A 39 7.05 -14.54 2.30
CA ARG A 39 7.48 -13.14 2.19
C ARG A 39 8.71 -12.96 1.31
N TRP A 40 9.70 -13.85 1.38
CA TRP A 40 10.87 -13.78 0.52
C TRP A 40 10.50 -14.02 -0.94
N ILE A 41 9.64 -15.01 -1.20
CA ILE A 41 9.12 -15.29 -2.55
C ILE A 41 8.36 -14.09 -3.10
N ASP A 42 7.40 -13.54 -2.36
CA ASP A 42 6.59 -12.40 -2.80
C ASP A 42 7.49 -11.19 -3.11
N LYS A 43 8.49 -10.93 -2.26
CA LYS A 43 9.46 -9.85 -2.47
C LYS A 43 10.30 -10.07 -3.72
N ALA A 44 10.81 -11.28 -3.93
CA ALA A 44 11.61 -11.62 -5.10
C ALA A 44 10.80 -11.57 -6.39
N LYS A 45 9.54 -12.01 -6.37
CA LYS A 45 8.64 -11.91 -7.54
C LYS A 45 8.34 -10.47 -7.94
N CYS A 46 8.23 -9.55 -6.97
CA CYS A 46 7.95 -8.14 -7.27
C CYS A 46 9.19 -7.30 -7.63
N GLN A 47 10.36 -7.62 -7.07
CA GLN A 47 11.54 -6.74 -7.09
C GLN A 47 12.83 -7.43 -7.53
N GLY A 48 12.78 -8.73 -7.83
CA GLY A 48 13.93 -9.56 -8.13
C GLY A 48 14.67 -10.08 -6.89
N LEU A 49 15.59 -11.03 -7.10
CA LEU A 49 16.37 -11.68 -6.05
C LEU A 49 17.26 -10.69 -5.28
N ALA A 50 17.76 -9.65 -5.94
CA ALA A 50 18.58 -8.60 -5.32
C ALA A 50 17.86 -7.88 -4.16
N ALA A 51 16.52 -7.86 -4.17
CA ALA A 51 15.74 -7.25 -3.10
C ALA A 51 15.77 -8.02 -1.77
N LEU A 52 16.23 -9.28 -1.77
CA LEU A 52 16.41 -10.10 -0.55
C LEU A 52 17.64 -9.70 0.26
N SER A 53 18.54 -8.91 -0.35
CA SER A 53 19.73 -8.38 0.30
C SER A 53 19.40 -7.56 1.55
N VAL A 54 20.32 -7.63 2.51
CA VAL A 54 20.21 -6.86 3.75
C VAL A 54 20.53 -5.40 3.44
N LYS A 55 19.58 -4.51 3.75
CA LYS A 55 19.82 -3.07 3.69
C LYS A 55 20.62 -2.65 4.92
N HIS A 56 21.87 -2.24 4.71
CA HIS A 56 22.74 -1.75 5.79
C HIS A 56 22.54 -0.27 6.10
N THR A 57 21.85 0.46 5.22
CA THR A 57 21.60 1.90 5.37
C THR A 57 20.16 2.18 5.77
N LYS A 58 19.98 3.23 6.56
CA LYS A 58 18.65 3.72 6.94
C LYS A 58 18.02 4.44 5.76
N THR A 59 16.99 3.85 5.17
CA THR A 59 16.22 4.50 4.10
C THR A 59 15.26 5.54 4.68
N THR A 60 15.30 6.75 4.14
CA THR A 60 14.30 7.80 4.39
C THR A 60 13.30 7.84 3.24
N TYR A 61 12.01 7.96 3.57
CA TYR A 61 10.93 8.03 2.59
C TYR A 61 10.26 9.40 2.66
N SER A 62 10.03 10.02 1.50
CA SER A 62 9.25 11.26 1.38
C SER A 62 7.80 11.05 1.83
N SER A 63 7.12 12.11 2.24
CA SER A 63 5.69 12.07 2.57
C SER A 63 4.86 11.58 1.38
N ASP A 64 5.21 11.98 0.17
CA ASP A 64 4.48 11.60 -1.05
C ASP A 64 4.65 10.12 -1.39
N PHE A 65 5.84 9.56 -1.17
CA PHE A 65 6.04 8.11 -1.29
C PHE A 65 5.15 7.35 -0.30
N LYS A 66 5.13 7.79 0.97
CA LYS A 66 4.27 7.16 1.99
C LYS A 66 2.80 7.28 1.62
N LEU A 67 2.37 8.43 1.10
CA LEU A 67 0.99 8.65 0.66
C LEU A 67 0.63 7.68 -0.46
N ASN A 68 1.52 7.50 -1.45
CA ASN A 68 1.30 6.54 -2.53
C ASN A 68 1.14 5.11 -2.00
N VAL A 69 2.01 4.69 -1.08
CA VAL A 69 1.92 3.37 -0.42
C VAL A 69 0.57 3.19 0.30
N VAL A 70 0.17 4.17 1.10
CA VAL A 70 -1.09 4.11 1.86
C VAL A 70 -2.29 4.10 0.92
N ARG A 71 -2.30 4.97 -0.09
CA ARG A 71 -3.36 5.01 -1.11
C ARG A 71 -3.51 3.65 -1.78
N TYR A 72 -2.39 3.06 -2.22
CA TYR A 72 -2.38 1.76 -2.85
C TYR A 72 -2.91 0.65 -1.92
N TYR A 73 -2.53 0.67 -0.65
CA TYR A 73 -3.04 -0.28 0.35
C TYR A 73 -4.55 -0.16 0.56
N LEU A 74 -5.07 1.06 0.65
CA LEU A 74 -6.50 1.32 0.91
C LEU A 74 -7.39 1.00 -0.32
N THR A 75 -6.88 1.14 -1.54
CA THR A 75 -7.69 0.93 -2.75
C THR A 75 -7.67 -0.49 -3.29
N HIS A 76 -6.56 -1.23 -3.14
CA HIS A 76 -6.38 -2.51 -3.87
C HIS A 76 -6.84 -3.77 -3.10
N SER A 77 -7.44 -3.65 -1.90
CA SER A 77 -7.89 -4.80 -1.08
C SER A 77 -6.86 -5.93 -0.97
N ILE A 78 -5.57 -5.59 -0.92
CA ILE A 78 -4.48 -6.55 -0.80
C ILE A 78 -3.84 -6.50 0.58
N GLY A 79 -3.37 -7.65 1.03
CA GLY A 79 -2.69 -7.77 2.32
C GLY A 79 -1.42 -6.92 2.41
N VAL A 80 -1.10 -6.51 3.64
CA VAL A 80 0.05 -5.66 3.99
C VAL A 80 1.37 -6.21 3.43
N SER A 81 1.60 -7.52 3.51
CA SER A 81 2.83 -8.15 3.01
C SER A 81 3.00 -8.02 1.49
N LYS A 82 1.91 -8.06 0.72
CA LYS A 82 1.96 -7.88 -0.74
C LYS A 82 2.27 -6.44 -1.11
N VAL A 83 1.67 -5.47 -0.41
CA VAL A 83 2.00 -4.05 -0.57
C VAL A 83 3.48 -3.81 -0.24
N ALA A 84 3.95 -4.36 0.89
CA ALA A 84 5.32 -4.22 1.34
C ALA A 84 6.33 -4.78 0.32
N ALA A 85 6.04 -5.95 -0.25
CA ALA A 85 6.81 -6.56 -1.33
C ALA A 85 6.85 -5.64 -2.56
N LYS A 86 5.70 -5.11 -3.00
CA LYS A 86 5.60 -4.23 -4.17
C LYS A 86 6.42 -2.94 -4.03
N PHE A 87 6.44 -2.32 -2.86
CA PHE A 87 7.16 -1.07 -2.62
C PHE A 87 8.56 -1.27 -2.01
N ASN A 88 9.02 -2.51 -1.86
CA ASN A 88 10.31 -2.87 -1.24
C ASN A 88 10.52 -2.22 0.15
N ILE A 89 9.48 -2.26 0.97
CA ILE A 89 9.44 -1.76 2.35
C ILE A 89 9.04 -2.89 3.31
N SER A 90 9.05 -2.61 4.61
CA SER A 90 8.61 -3.58 5.62
C SER A 90 7.09 -3.53 5.83
N ASP A 91 6.49 -4.68 6.19
CA ASP A 91 5.08 -4.79 6.57
C ASP A 91 4.70 -3.79 7.67
N SER A 92 5.59 -3.62 8.66
CA SER A 92 5.39 -2.67 9.76
C SER A 92 5.37 -1.23 9.28
N GLN A 93 6.12 -0.86 8.24
CA GLN A 93 6.07 0.49 7.68
C GLN A 93 4.72 0.77 7.02
N VAL A 94 4.23 -0.16 6.19
CA VAL A 94 2.90 -0.05 5.56
C VAL A 94 1.82 0.12 6.62
N TYR A 95 1.80 -0.79 7.62
CA TYR A 95 0.81 -0.74 8.69
C TYR A 95 0.88 0.59 9.48
N ASN A 96 2.07 1.02 9.89
CA ASN A 96 2.23 2.24 10.67
C ASN A 96 1.85 3.50 9.88
N TRP A 97 2.14 3.56 8.57
CA TRP A 97 1.76 4.69 7.74
C TRP A 97 0.25 4.72 7.49
N ALA A 98 -0.37 3.57 7.22
CA ALA A 98 -1.81 3.47 7.05
C ALA A 98 -2.56 3.87 8.33
N LYS A 99 -2.10 3.38 9.49
CA LYS A 99 -2.65 3.77 10.80
C LYS A 99 -2.57 5.28 11.04
N LYS A 100 -1.38 5.88 10.84
CA LYS A 100 -1.20 7.33 11.01
C LYS A 100 -2.03 8.16 10.04
N PHE A 101 -2.20 7.68 8.81
CA PHE A 101 -3.06 8.34 7.84
C PHE A 101 -4.54 8.27 8.25
N ASN A 102 -4.98 7.16 8.83
CA ASN A 102 -6.35 7.03 9.34
C ASN A 102 -6.61 7.91 10.57
N GLU A 103 -5.59 8.14 11.41
CA GLU A 103 -5.70 8.96 12.62
C GLU A 103 -5.54 10.48 12.36
N GLU A 104 -4.57 10.86 11.53
CA GLU A 104 -4.13 12.25 11.36
C GLU A 104 -4.18 12.74 9.88
N GLY A 105 -4.66 11.92 8.94
CA GLY A 105 -4.63 12.23 7.52
C GLY A 105 -3.21 12.36 6.96
N TYR A 106 -3.04 13.21 5.94
CA TYR A 106 -1.72 13.47 5.34
C TYR A 106 -0.70 14.03 6.35
N ALA A 107 -1.15 14.79 7.35
CA ALA A 107 -0.28 15.36 8.38
C ALA A 107 0.48 14.28 9.17
N GLY A 108 -0.10 13.10 9.33
CA GLY A 108 0.54 11.94 9.98
C GLY A 108 1.72 11.35 9.20
N LEU A 109 1.82 11.62 7.90
CA LEU A 109 2.88 11.12 7.03
C LEU A 109 4.08 12.06 6.93
N LEU A 110 3.92 13.31 7.35
CA LEU A 110 4.96 14.34 7.37
C LEU A 110 6.13 13.94 8.30
N PRO A 111 7.35 14.39 7.99
CA PRO A 111 8.49 14.17 8.88
C PRO A 111 8.26 14.88 10.22
N LYS A 112 8.08 14.11 11.30
CA LYS A 112 8.05 14.63 12.67
C LYS A 112 9.48 14.73 13.21
N GLN A 113 9.77 15.80 13.95
CA GLN A 113 11.03 15.96 14.68
C GLN A 113 11.22 14.77 15.63
N LYS A 114 12.33 14.06 15.50
CA LYS A 114 12.64 12.87 16.31
C LYS A 114 13.63 13.25 17.42
N GLY A 115 13.27 12.98 18.68
CA GLY A 115 14.14 13.19 19.83
C GLY A 115 13.50 14.00 20.95
N ARG A 116 14.24 14.19 22.05
CA ARG A 116 13.79 14.97 23.21
C ARG A 116 13.55 16.43 22.79
N PRO A 117 12.40 17.03 23.14
CA PRO A 117 12.20 18.46 22.92
C PRO A 117 13.32 19.24 23.64
N ARG A 118 13.89 20.22 22.94
CA ARG A 118 15.00 21.02 23.45
C ARG A 118 14.55 21.80 24.70
N LYS A 119 15.32 21.73 25.79
CA LYS A 119 15.03 22.45 27.06
C LYS A 119 15.12 23.97 26.97
N VAL A 120 15.82 24.51 25.97
CA VAL A 120 15.98 25.97 25.82
C VAL A 120 15.00 26.52 24.77
N PRO A 121 14.27 27.61 25.08
CA PRO A 121 13.44 28.29 24.10
C PRO A 121 14.34 28.92 23.03
N LYS A 122 14.16 28.53 21.77
CA LYS A 122 14.74 29.30 20.67
C LYS A 122 13.95 30.62 20.57
N LYS A 123 14.65 31.76 20.63
CA LYS A 123 14.20 33.01 20.01
C LYS A 123 14.22 32.82 18.49
N SER A 124 13.26 32.08 17.98
CA SER A 124 12.93 32.06 16.56
C SER A 124 11.42 31.89 16.54
N LYS A 125 10.72 32.87 15.99
CA LYS A 125 9.26 32.87 15.84
C LYS A 125 8.82 31.50 15.31
N LYS A 126 8.37 30.61 16.21
CA LYS A 126 7.62 29.43 15.83
C LYS A 126 6.22 29.95 15.55
N THR A 127 6.05 30.48 14.34
CA THR A 127 4.73 30.41 13.73
C THR A 127 4.49 28.93 13.57
N THR A 128 3.69 28.35 14.46
CA THR A 128 2.87 27.18 14.17
C THR A 128 1.97 27.60 13.01
N LYS A 129 2.54 27.72 11.80
CA LYS A 129 1.75 27.66 10.59
C LYS A 129 1.22 26.25 10.61
N LYS A 130 -0.04 26.10 11.03
CA LYS A 130 -0.94 25.08 10.54
C LYS A 130 -0.62 25.01 9.05
N LEU A 131 0.11 23.98 8.64
CA LEU A 131 0.56 23.83 7.26
C LEU A 131 -0.72 23.73 6.46
N GLU A 132 -1.14 24.85 5.87
CA GLU A 132 -2.23 24.82 4.91
C GLU A 132 -1.81 23.82 3.85
N PHE A 133 -2.69 22.86 3.59
CA PHE A 133 -2.52 21.89 2.54
C PHE A 133 -2.17 22.66 1.27
N SER A 134 -1.01 22.36 0.67
CA SER A 134 -0.59 23.03 -0.57
C SER A 134 -1.73 22.90 -1.57
N GLU A 135 -2.03 23.94 -2.34
CA GLU A 135 -3.15 23.92 -3.29
C GLU A 135 -3.11 22.66 -4.16
N LYS A 136 -1.90 22.26 -4.58
CA LYS A 136 -1.65 21.01 -5.30
C LYS A 136 -2.21 19.77 -4.58
N GLN A 137 -2.02 19.67 -3.27
CA GLN A 137 -2.50 18.54 -2.48
C GLN A 137 -4.03 18.58 -2.36
N LYS A 138 -4.64 19.77 -2.19
CA LYS A 138 -6.10 19.95 -2.21
C LYS A 138 -6.68 19.46 -3.54
N TYR A 139 -6.03 19.82 -4.64
CA TYR A 139 -6.40 19.36 -5.98
C TYR A 139 -6.25 17.84 -6.13
N GLU A 140 -5.14 17.25 -5.66
CA GLU A 140 -4.92 15.80 -5.72
C GLU A 140 -5.96 15.02 -4.92
N GLU A 141 -6.33 15.46 -3.71
CA GLU A 141 -7.38 14.83 -2.92
C GLU A 141 -8.75 14.97 -3.59
N LYS A 142 -9.03 16.15 -4.19
CA LYS A 142 -10.27 16.39 -4.94
C LYS A 142 -10.37 15.47 -6.17
N ILE A 143 -9.29 15.35 -6.94
CA ILE A 143 -9.21 14.45 -8.11
C ILE A 143 -9.46 13.02 -7.66
N LEU A 144 -8.82 12.57 -6.57
CA LEU A 144 -9.00 11.21 -6.07
C LEU A 144 -10.45 10.91 -5.65
N LYS A 145 -11.13 11.86 -4.99
CA LYS A 145 -12.56 11.72 -4.62
C LYS A 145 -13.45 11.65 -5.86
N GLN A 146 -13.18 12.48 -6.87
CA GLN A 146 -13.92 12.49 -8.13
C GLN A 146 -13.72 11.19 -8.93
N GLU A 147 -12.51 10.65 -8.96
CA GLU A 147 -12.22 9.38 -9.64
C GLU A 147 -12.99 8.21 -9.00
N ALA A 148 -12.99 8.14 -7.66
CA ALA A 148 -13.75 7.11 -6.93
C ALA A 148 -15.27 7.23 -7.17
N GLU A 149 -15.79 8.45 -7.26
CA GLU A 149 -17.20 8.70 -7.58
C GLU A 149 -17.54 8.31 -9.02
N LEU A 150 -16.68 8.64 -9.99
CA LEU A 150 -16.85 8.21 -11.39
C LEU A 150 -16.85 6.69 -11.52
N GLU A 151 -15.98 5.99 -10.79
CA GLU A 151 -15.94 4.54 -10.78
C GLU A 151 -17.23 3.94 -10.20
N ARG A 152 -17.71 4.49 -9.07
CA ARG A 152 -19.00 4.11 -8.48
C ARG A 152 -20.16 4.28 -9.47
N LEU A 153 -20.25 5.46 -10.09
CA LEU A 153 -21.30 5.78 -11.07
C LEU A 153 -21.21 4.90 -12.32
N ARG A 154 -20.01 4.52 -12.76
CA ARG A 154 -19.82 3.57 -13.86
C ARG A 154 -20.38 2.20 -13.50
N VAL A 155 -20.08 1.69 -12.31
CA VAL A 155 -20.61 0.40 -11.84
C VAL A 155 -22.13 0.46 -11.72
N GLU A 156 -22.68 1.53 -11.14
CA GLU A 156 -24.13 1.73 -11.02
C GLU A 156 -24.81 1.77 -12.38
N ASN A 157 -24.28 2.54 -13.34
CA ASN A 157 -24.76 2.57 -14.72
C ASN A 157 -24.69 1.21 -15.41
N LEU A 158 -23.64 0.42 -15.17
CA LEU A 158 -23.53 -0.93 -15.71
C LEU A 158 -24.63 -1.84 -15.15
N VAL A 159 -24.94 -1.74 -13.85
CA VAL A 159 -26.04 -2.49 -13.24
C VAL A 159 -27.38 -2.04 -13.83
N LEU A 160 -27.63 -0.74 -13.90
CA LEU A 160 -28.87 -0.19 -14.47
C LEU A 160 -29.07 -0.61 -15.93
N LYS A 161 -28.02 -0.56 -16.76
CA LYS A 161 -28.08 -1.04 -18.15
C LYS A 161 -28.40 -2.53 -18.24
N LYS A 162 -27.81 -3.37 -17.37
CA LYS A 162 -28.11 -4.81 -17.30
C LYS A 162 -29.54 -5.07 -16.86
N VAL A 163 -30.05 -4.32 -15.89
CA VAL A 163 -31.44 -4.41 -15.42
C VAL A 163 -32.41 -3.98 -16.52
N ALA A 164 -32.13 -2.86 -17.20
CA ALA A 164 -32.94 -2.36 -18.31
C ALA A 164 -32.95 -3.33 -19.51
N ALA A 165 -31.83 -3.99 -19.80
CA ALA A 165 -31.77 -5.03 -20.82
C ALA A 165 -32.57 -6.30 -20.43
N ARG A 166 -32.68 -6.59 -19.13
CA ARG A 166 -33.46 -7.73 -18.61
C ARG A 166 -34.96 -7.42 -18.50
N TYR A 167 -35.33 -6.16 -18.23
CA TYR A 167 -36.71 -5.68 -18.15
C TYR A 167 -36.90 -4.48 -19.09
N PRO A 168 -36.92 -4.70 -20.42
CA PRO A 168 -37.21 -3.62 -21.36
C PRO A 168 -38.61 -3.07 -21.05
N ARG A 169 -38.73 -1.75 -20.86
CA ARG A 169 -40.05 -1.12 -20.78
C ARG A 169 -40.74 -1.32 -22.13
N TYR A 170 -41.82 -2.08 -22.16
CA TYR A 170 -42.67 -2.16 -23.34
C TYR A 170 -43.35 -0.81 -23.57
N PRO A 171 -43.51 -0.36 -24.83
CA PRO A 171 -44.30 0.83 -25.15
C PRO A 171 -45.71 0.62 -24.61
N THR A 172 -46.15 1.45 -23.67
CA THR A 172 -47.57 1.49 -23.31
C THR A 172 -48.28 2.29 -24.40
N ASP A 173 -48.66 1.60 -25.47
CA ASP A 173 -49.67 2.11 -26.40
C ASP A 173 -50.98 2.29 -25.64
N LYS A 174 -51.17 3.47 -25.05
CA LYS A 174 -52.48 3.89 -24.59
C LYS A 174 -53.31 4.28 -25.82
N LYS A 175 -53.84 3.26 -26.50
CA LYS A 175 -55.08 3.38 -27.27
C LYS A 175 -56.19 3.63 -26.27
N HIS A 176 -56.60 4.88 -26.07
CA HIS A 176 -57.93 5.18 -25.56
C HIS A 176 -58.62 6.10 -26.58
N ASN A 177 -59.75 5.56 -27.07
CA ASN A 177 -60.78 6.08 -27.97
C ASN A 177 -60.82 7.60 -28.17
#